data_AF-A0A382FW77-F1
#
_entry.id   AF-A0A382FW77-F1
#
_cell.length_a   1.000
_cell.length_b   1.000
_cell.length_c   1.000
_cell.angle_alpha   90.00
_cell.angle_beta   90.00
_cell.angle_gamma   90.00
#
_symmetry.space_group_name_H-M   'P 1'
#
loop_
_entity.id
_entity.type
_entity.pdbx_description
1 polymer ?
#
loop_
_entity_poly.entity_id
_entity_poly.type
_entity_poly.pdbx_seq_one_letter_code
_entity_poly.pdbx_strand_id
1 'polypeptide(L)'
;TCHGCLNLSILDGWWREGYDGTNGFAIGADEHPDSVDEQDRLDSENLYKVLSGEVIPCFYDRDESGIPRAWLGKIRRAMVTLAARYDTTRMVREYAQKFYLQE
;
A
#
# COMPACT_ATOMS: atom_id res chain seq x y z
N THR A 1 5.78 -1.60 -3.91
CA THR A 1 6.41 -2.83 -3.41
C THR A 1 7.83 -2.91 -3.94
N CYS A 2 8.65 -3.85 -3.46
CA CYS A 2 10.08 -3.95 -3.83
C CYS A 2 10.32 -4.23 -5.33
N HIS A 3 9.32 -4.75 -6.06
CA HIS A 3 9.44 -5.10 -7.48
C HIS A 3 8.77 -4.09 -8.44
N GLY A 4 8.50 -2.87 -7.97
CA GLY A 4 7.95 -1.83 -8.82
C GLY A 4 6.43 -1.86 -9.03
N CYS A 5 5.71 -2.78 -8.36
CA CYS A 5 4.25 -2.75 -8.34
C CYS A 5 3.72 -1.80 -7.26
N LEU A 6 2.55 -1.21 -7.48
CA LEU A 6 1.80 -0.47 -6.47
C LEU A 6 0.71 -1.35 -5.89
N ASN A 7 0.49 -1.26 -4.58
CA ASN A 7 -0.62 -1.95 -3.92
C ASN A 7 -1.88 -1.06 -4.00
N LEU A 8 -3.02 -1.70 -4.25
CA LEU A 8 -4.38 -1.14 -4.17
C LEU A 8 -5.19 -2.15 -3.35
N SER A 9 -5.46 -1.81 -2.10
CA SER A 9 -6.13 -2.72 -1.16
C SER A 9 -6.76 -1.93 -0.02
N ILE A 10 -7.72 -2.55 0.69
CA ILE A 10 -8.21 -2.06 1.98
C ILE A 10 -7.07 -2.06 3.00
N LEU A 11 -7.20 -1.28 4.07
CA LEU A 11 -6.21 -1.21 5.14
C LEU A 11 -6.27 -2.45 6.05
N ASP A 12 -5.91 -3.61 5.51
CA ASP A 12 -5.85 -4.87 6.26
C ASP A 12 -4.45 -5.51 6.21
N GLY A 13 -4.17 -6.34 7.23
CA GLY A 13 -2.90 -7.05 7.40
C GLY A 13 -1.68 -6.15 7.26
N TRP A 14 -0.70 -6.58 6.46
CA TRP A 14 0.54 -5.84 6.25
C TRP A 14 0.31 -4.46 5.62
N TRP A 15 -0.77 -4.28 4.86
CA TRP A 15 -1.01 -3.02 4.16
C TRP A 15 -1.38 -1.91 5.13
N ARG A 16 -2.17 -2.23 6.16
CA ARG A 16 -2.45 -1.34 7.30
C ARG A 16 -1.16 -0.85 7.97
N GLU A 17 -0.19 -1.74 8.14
CA GLU A 17 1.07 -1.41 8.79
C GLU A 17 1.97 -0.56 7.89
N GLY A 18 1.99 -0.86 6.59
CA GLY A 18 2.98 -0.35 5.64
C GLY A 18 2.55 0.89 4.86
N TYR A 19 1.25 1.14 4.72
CA TYR A 19 0.74 2.28 3.98
C TYR A 19 1.05 3.61 4.68
N ASP A 20 1.55 4.59 3.93
CA ASP A 20 1.91 5.91 4.46
C ASP A 20 1.18 7.07 3.76
N GLY A 21 0.12 6.78 3.00
CA GLY A 21 -0.57 7.76 2.14
C GLY A 21 0.09 7.96 0.77
N THR A 22 1.40 7.73 0.67
CA THR A 22 2.21 8.10 -0.50
C THR A 22 2.72 6.90 -1.29
N ASN A 23 2.74 5.71 -0.71
CA ASN A 23 3.41 4.52 -1.24
C ASN A 23 2.50 3.45 -1.89
N GLY A 24 1.24 3.81 -2.17
CA GLY A 24 0.25 2.97 -2.87
C GLY A 24 -1.12 3.62 -2.84
N PHE A 25 -2.18 2.82 -2.90
CA PHE A 25 -3.57 3.27 -2.85
C PHE A 25 -4.31 2.47 -1.77
N ALA A 26 -4.99 3.16 -0.87
CA ALA A 26 -5.85 2.54 0.13
C ALA A 26 -7.31 2.62 -0.33
N ILE A 27 -8.04 1.52 -0.21
CA ILE A 27 -9.47 1.48 -0.47
C ILE A 27 -10.19 1.80 0.83
N GLY A 28 -10.95 2.89 0.83
CA GLY A 28 -11.77 3.28 1.98
C GLY A 28 -10.96 3.74 3.19
N ALA A 29 -11.68 3.98 4.29
CA ALA A 29 -11.09 4.23 5.59
C ALA A 29 -10.75 2.91 6.29
N ASP A 30 -10.05 3.00 7.42
CA ASP A 30 -9.79 1.86 8.28
C ASP A 30 -11.02 1.58 9.17
N GLU A 31 -12.07 1.06 8.55
CA GLU A 31 -13.38 0.82 9.17
C GLU A 31 -13.83 -0.63 8.97
N HIS A 32 -14.50 -1.18 9.99
CA HIS A 32 -15.02 -2.55 9.99
C HIS A 32 -16.48 -2.54 10.46
N PRO A 33 -17.44 -2.39 9.54
CA PRO A 33 -18.85 -2.48 9.87
C PRO A 33 -19.21 -3.86 10.43
N ASP A 34 -20.16 -3.92 11.38
CA ASP A 34 -20.61 -5.20 11.95
C ASP A 34 -21.41 -6.06 10.95
N SER A 35 -21.95 -5.44 9.89
CA SER A 35 -22.73 -6.10 8.85
C SER A 35 -21.88 -6.33 7.61
N VAL A 36 -21.82 -7.59 7.17
CA VAL A 36 -21.14 -7.99 5.93
C VAL A 36 -21.75 -7.28 4.72
N ASP A 37 -23.08 -7.19 4.64
CA ASP A 37 -23.76 -6.52 3.51
C ASP A 37 -23.40 -5.03 3.43
N GLU A 38 -23.25 -4.37 4.58
CA GLU A 38 -22.84 -2.97 4.63
C GLU A 38 -21.37 -2.80 4.27
N GLN A 39 -20.51 -3.70 4.75
CA GLN A 39 -19.09 -3.72 4.39
C GLN A 39 -18.92 -3.89 2.87
N ASP A 40 -19.60 -4.85 2.25
CA ASP A 40 -19.55 -5.10 0.81
C ASP A 40 -20.01 -3.86 0.00
N ARG A 41 -21.08 -3.19 0.46
CA ARG A 41 -21.58 -1.97 -0.17
C ARG A 41 -20.54 -0.85 -0.12
N LEU A 42 -19.98 -0.60 1.07
CA LEU A 42 -18.99 0.46 1.28
C LEU A 42 -17.67 0.17 0.54
N ASP A 43 -17.18 -1.07 0.58
CA ASP A 43 -15.93 -1.46 -0.09
C ASP A 43 -16.05 -1.33 -1.61
N SER A 44 -17.20 -1.71 -2.18
CA SER A 44 -17.49 -1.52 -3.60
C SER A 44 -17.47 -0.02 -3.98
N GLU A 45 -18.21 0.82 -3.25
CA GLU A 45 -18.25 2.27 -3.49
C GLU A 45 -16.85 2.91 -3.38
N ASN A 46 -16.11 2.54 -2.34
CA ASN A 46 -14.75 3.02 -2.11
C ASN A 46 -13.77 2.57 -3.19
N LEU A 47 -13.87 1.33 -3.65
CA LEU A 47 -13.04 0.82 -4.74
C LEU A 47 -13.26 1.63 -6.01
N TYR A 48 -14.52 1.89 -6.40
CA TYR A 48 -14.82 2.72 -7.57
C TYR A 48 -14.29 4.14 -7.43
N LYS A 49 -14.44 4.73 -6.23
CA LYS A 49 -13.94 6.08 -5.94
C LYS A 49 -12.43 6.17 -6.10
N VAL A 50 -11.68 5.24 -5.52
CA VAL A 50 -10.21 5.23 -5.58
C VAL A 50 -9.71 4.91 -6.99
N LEU A 51 -10.35 3.96 -7.67
CA LEU A 51 -10.01 3.65 -9.06
C LEU A 51 -10.18 4.86 -9.98
N SER A 52 -11.36 5.47 -9.97
CA SER A 52 -11.69 6.57 -10.88
C SER A 52 -11.03 7.90 -10.51
N GLY A 53 -10.92 8.20 -9.21
CA GLY A 53 -10.39 9.47 -8.72
C GLY A 53 -8.87 9.50 -8.58
N GLU A 54 -8.22 8.36 -8.35
CA GLU A 54 -6.79 8.31 -8.02
C GLU A 54 -5.98 7.42 -8.95
N VAL A 55 -6.34 6.13 -9.06
CA VAL A 55 -5.53 5.12 -9.76
C VAL A 55 -5.49 5.40 -11.26
N ILE A 56 -6.66 5.52 -11.90
CA ILE A 56 -6.76 5.74 -13.34
C ILE A 56 -6.09 7.05 -13.76
N PRO A 57 -6.38 8.21 -13.15
CA PRO A 57 -5.70 9.45 -13.49
C PRO A 57 -4.18 9.36 -13.30
N CYS A 58 -3.71 8.84 -12.16
CA CYS A 58 -2.28 8.69 -11.90
C CYS A 58 -1.60 7.72 -12.89
N PHE A 59 -2.30 6.65 -13.27
CA PHE A 59 -1.79 5.66 -14.22
C PHE A 59 -1.81 6.13 -15.66
N TYR A 60 -2.69 7.05 -16.08
CA TYR A 60 -2.79 7.52 -17.47
C TYR A 60 -2.23 8.93 -17.71
N ASP A 61 -1.98 9.71 -16.66
CA ASP A 61 -1.28 10.99 -16.77
C ASP A 61 0.15 10.79 -17.29
N ARG A 62 0.50 11.50 -18.35
CA ARG A 62 1.80 11.41 -19.04
C ARG A 62 2.30 12.81 -19.35
N ASP A 63 3.60 13.02 -19.19
CA ASP A 63 4.24 14.25 -19.66
C ASP A 63 4.38 14.27 -21.19
N GLU A 64 4.95 15.35 -21.73
CA GLU A 64 5.22 15.55 -23.16
C GLU A 64 6.07 14.43 -23.80
N SER A 65 6.83 13.68 -22.99
CA SER A 65 7.67 12.56 -23.43
C SER A 65 6.96 11.20 -23.28
N GLY A 66 5.69 11.17 -22.87
CA GLY A 66 4.95 9.93 -22.66
C GLY A 66 5.31 9.22 -21.36
N ILE A 67 5.87 9.91 -20.35
CA ILE A 67 6.33 9.32 -19.10
C ILE A 67 5.32 9.57 -17.96
N PRO A 68 4.87 8.52 -17.23
CA PRO A 68 3.98 8.69 -16.07
C PRO A 68 4.73 9.09 -14.81
N ARG A 69 5.07 10.37 -14.69
CA ARG A 69 5.92 10.85 -13.58
C ARG A 69 5.32 10.59 -12.20
N ALA A 70 4.02 10.82 -12.03
CA ALA A 70 3.32 10.59 -10.77
C ALA A 70 3.35 9.11 -10.37
N TRP A 71 2.99 8.22 -11.29
CA TRP A 71 3.03 6.76 -11.08
C TRP A 71 4.43 6.26 -10.71
N LEU A 72 5.45 6.67 -11.48
CA LEU A 72 6.84 6.30 -11.22
C LEU A 72 7.35 6.87 -9.88
N GLY A 73 6.91 8.07 -9.51
CA GLY A 73 7.16 8.67 -8.20
C GLY A 73 6.61 7.80 -7.08
N LYS A 74 5.36 7.36 -7.22
CA LYS A 74 4.70 6.46 -6.26
C LYS A 74 5.41 5.11 -6.17
N ILE A 75 5.84 4.54 -7.31
CA ILE A 75 6.62 3.30 -7.36
C ILE A 75 7.93 3.46 -6.57
N ARG A 76 8.70 4.52 -6.83
CA ARG A 76 9.94 4.80 -6.08
C ARG A 76 9.68 4.96 -4.59
N ARG A 77 8.63 5.68 -4.22
CA ARG A 77 8.23 5.85 -2.82
C ARG A 77 7.93 4.50 -2.17
N ALA A 78 7.18 3.64 -2.85
CA ALA A 78 6.87 2.30 -2.37
C ALA A 78 8.09 1.40 -2.21
N MET A 79 9.09 1.50 -3.09
CA MET A 79 10.35 0.78 -2.93
C MET A 79 11.13 1.28 -1.70
N VAL A 80 11.24 2.59 -1.53
CA VAL A 80 11.97 3.20 -0.40
C VAL A 80 11.32 2.89 0.95
N THR A 81 9.99 2.94 1.06
CA THR A 81 9.31 2.78 2.35
C THR A 81 9.10 1.33 2.76
N LEU A 82 8.96 0.41 1.79
CA LEU A 82 8.58 -0.97 2.08
C LEU A 82 9.77 -1.93 2.09
N ALA A 83 10.78 -1.73 1.22
CA ALA A 83 11.84 -2.74 1.05
C ALA A 83 12.61 -3.03 2.34
N ALA A 84 13.05 -1.98 3.05
CA ALA A 84 13.79 -2.15 4.31
C ALA A 84 12.91 -2.65 5.47
N ARG A 85 11.61 -2.28 5.46
CA ARG A 85 10.68 -2.64 6.54
C ARG A 85 10.28 -4.11 6.49
N TYR A 86 10.04 -4.64 5.30
CA TYR A 86 9.59 -6.02 5.08
C TYR A 86 10.73 -6.96 4.70
N ASP A 87 11.95 -6.66 5.15
CA ASP A 87 13.13 -7.50 5.00
C ASP A 87 13.15 -8.63 6.05
N THR A 88 13.25 -9.88 5.59
CA THR A 88 13.32 -11.06 6.47
C THR A 88 14.59 -11.10 7.30
N THR A 89 15.74 -10.62 6.80
CA THR A 89 16.97 -10.49 7.58
C THR A 89 16.77 -9.55 8.76
N ARG A 90 16.05 -8.43 8.59
CA ARG A 90 15.65 -7.56 9.72
C ARG A 90 14.80 -8.34 10.72
N MET A 91 13.76 -9.03 10.24
CA MET A 91 12.85 -9.80 11.10
C MET A 91 13.60 -10.87 11.91
N VAL A 92 14.43 -11.70 11.28
CA VAL A 92 15.21 -12.76 11.95
C VAL A 92 16.15 -12.16 12.99
N ARG A 93 16.85 -11.06 12.65
CA ARG A 93 17.76 -10.38 13.58
C ARG A 93 17.01 -9.90 14.83
N GLU A 94 15.88 -9.22 14.65
CA GLU A 94 15.09 -8.73 15.78
C GLU A 94 14.54 -9.87 16.62
N TYR A 95 14.09 -10.96 16.00
CA TYR A 95 13.60 -12.13 16.72
C TYR A 95 14.71 -12.78 17.55
N ALA A 96 15.89 -12.95 16.95
CA ALA A 96 17.06 -13.48 17.63
C ALA A 96 17.45 -12.63 18.85
N GLN A 97 17.56 -11.31 18.66
CA GLN A 97 17.96 -10.37 19.71
C GLN A 97 16.93 -10.24 20.84
N LYS A 98 15.63 -10.28 20.53
CA LYS A 98 14.57 -10.05 21.52
C LYS A 98 14.18 -11.30 22.30
N PHE A 99 14.34 -12.48 21.71
CA PHE A 99 13.75 -13.71 22.28
C PHE A 99 14.71 -14.89 22.42
N TYR A 100 15.78 -14.97 21.62
CA TYR A 100 16.68 -16.14 21.62
C TYR A 100 18.04 -15.89 22.23
N LEU A 101 18.57 -14.67 22.08
CA LEU A 101 19.80 -14.23 22.72
C LEU A 101 19.39 -13.52 24.00
N GLN A 102 19.35 -14.25 25.11
CA GLN A 102 19.39 -13.62 26.44
C GLN A 102 20.78 -13.00 26.60
N GLU A 103 20.86 -11.75 27.06
CA GLU A 103 22.13 -11.19 27.56
C GLU A 103 22.70 -12.08 28.68
#